data_AF-A0AAW6YG94-F1
#
_entry.id   AF-A0AAW6YG94-F1
#
_cell.length_a   1.000
_cell.length_b   1.000
_cell.length_c   1.000
_cell.angle_alpha   90.00
_cell.angle_beta   90.00
_cell.angle_gamma   90.00
#
_symmetry.space_group_name_H-M   'P 1'
#
loop_
_entity.id
_entity.type
_entity.pdbx_description
1 polymer ?
#
loop_
_entity_poly.entity_id
_entity_poly.type
_entity_poly.pdbx_seq_one_letter_code
_entity_poly.pdbx_strand_id
1 'polypeptide(L)'
;VRQRVTREVLGRRGRKEDSVWAHRMLLLRAGDRLTDAGLHRLEQVLDDEDYEQVAAAWAVKERLRALLAARDIPAVQNARIDFEMAVAAA
;
A
#
# COMPACT_ATOMS: atom_id res chain seq x y z
N VAL A 1 10.51 -1.66 0.26
CA VAL A 1 9.75 -2.32 -0.83
C VAL A 1 9.81 -1.51 -2.12
N ARG A 2 8.99 -0.46 -2.31
CA ARG A 2 8.92 0.35 -3.55
C ARG A 2 10.24 0.62 -4.28
N GLN A 3 11.21 1.26 -3.62
CA GLN A 3 12.48 1.61 -4.29
C GLN A 3 13.27 0.41 -4.81
N ARG A 4 13.19 -0.73 -4.12
CA ARG A 4 13.82 -1.99 -4.55
C ARG A 4 13.08 -2.54 -5.77
N VAL A 5 11.77 -2.74 -5.65
CA VAL A 5 10.91 -3.27 -6.73
C VAL A 5 11.02 -2.43 -7.99
N THR A 6 10.94 -1.10 -7.88
CA THR A 6 11.10 -0.21 -9.05
C THR A 6 12.46 -0.39 -9.74
N ARG A 7 13.53 -0.68 -9.01
CA ARG A 7 14.83 -0.96 -9.62
C ARG A 7 14.90 -2.33 -10.28
N GLU A 8 14.25 -3.32 -9.68
CA GLU A 8 14.15 -4.68 -10.22
C GLU A 8 13.34 -4.68 -11.53
N VAL A 9 12.17 -4.02 -11.54
CA VAL A 9 11.29 -3.92 -12.73
C VAL A 9 11.91 -3.07 -13.84
N LEU A 10 12.43 -1.88 -13.52
CA LEU A 10 12.87 -0.93 -14.55
C LEU A 10 14.35 -1.06 -14.91
N GLY A 11 15.15 -1.80 -14.14
CA GLY A 11 16.62 -1.83 -14.25
C GLY A 11 17.29 -0.49 -13.91
N ARG A 12 16.54 0.49 -13.39
CA ARG A 12 17.00 1.85 -13.06
C ARG A 12 16.23 2.43 -11.88
N ARG A 13 16.67 3.58 -11.37
CA ARG A 13 15.86 4.33 -10.39
C ARG A 13 14.58 4.86 -11.05
N GLY A 14 13.48 4.82 -10.30
CA GLY A 14 12.21 5.44 -10.69
C GLY A 14 12.30 6.97 -10.87
N ARG A 15 11.48 7.50 -11.78
CA ARG A 15 11.40 8.87 -12.27
C ARG A 15 9.96 9.36 -12.27
N LYS A 16 9.74 10.67 -12.45
CA LYS A 16 8.39 11.28 -12.40
C LYS A 16 7.41 10.73 -13.43
N GLU A 17 7.90 10.17 -14.54
CA GLU A 17 7.08 9.51 -15.58
C GLU A 17 6.60 8.11 -15.19
N ASP A 18 7.28 7.44 -14.24
CA ASP A 18 6.90 6.11 -13.80
C ASP A 18 5.76 6.22 -12.75
N SER A 19 4.62 5.56 -12.99
CA SER A 19 3.40 5.66 -12.16
C SER A 19 3.68 5.45 -10.66
N VAL A 20 4.41 4.38 -10.31
CA VAL A 20 4.83 4.02 -8.95
C VAL A 20 5.64 5.12 -8.25
N TRP A 21 6.30 5.98 -9.03
CA TRP A 21 7.09 7.10 -8.51
C TRP A 21 6.32 8.41 -8.52
N ALA A 22 5.51 8.66 -9.55
CA ALA A 22 4.60 9.80 -9.63
C ALA A 22 3.66 9.83 -8.41
N HIS A 23 3.06 8.68 -8.08
CA HIS A 23 2.07 8.53 -7.02
C HIS A 23 2.66 8.12 -5.66
N ARG A 24 3.98 8.21 -5.49
CA ARG A 24 4.70 7.72 -4.30
C ARG A 24 4.21 8.27 -2.95
N MET A 25 3.64 9.47 -2.93
CA MET A 25 3.11 10.08 -1.70
C MET A 25 1.75 9.51 -1.34
N LEU A 26 0.97 9.01 -2.31
CA LEU A 26 -0.31 8.35 -2.07
C LEU A 26 -0.11 7.03 -1.33
N LEU A 27 0.97 6.28 -1.66
CA LEU A 27 1.37 5.07 -0.93
C LEU A 27 1.65 5.32 0.57
N LEU A 28 2.08 6.53 0.93
CA LEU A 28 2.37 6.88 2.33
C LEU A 28 1.17 7.47 3.06
N ARG A 29 0.17 7.96 2.32
CA ARG A 29 -1.07 8.46 2.88
C ARG A 29 -1.98 7.28 3.23
N ALA A 30 -2.85 7.52 4.20
CA ALA A 30 -3.89 6.58 4.53
C ALA A 30 -5.00 6.65 3.49
N GLY A 31 -5.50 5.49 3.07
CA GLY A 31 -6.52 5.37 2.03
C GLY A 31 -7.78 6.15 2.39
N ASP A 32 -8.20 6.08 3.65
CA ASP A 32 -9.35 6.81 4.22
C ASP A 32 -9.20 8.34 4.20
N ARG A 33 -8.00 8.86 3.93
CA ARG A 33 -7.70 10.30 3.83
C ARG A 33 -7.44 10.75 2.40
N LEU A 34 -7.52 9.86 1.41
CA LEU A 34 -7.40 10.23 0.01
C LEU A 34 -8.72 10.81 -0.49
N THR A 35 -8.63 11.73 -1.44
CA THR A 35 -9.79 12.07 -2.27
C THR A 35 -10.05 10.94 -3.25
N ASP A 36 -11.24 10.84 -3.81
CA ASP A 36 -11.59 9.81 -4.81
C ASP A 36 -10.60 9.80 -5.99
N ALA A 37 -10.23 10.99 -6.48
CA ALA A 37 -9.21 11.12 -7.53
C ALA A 37 -7.80 10.70 -7.07
N GLY A 38 -7.49 10.81 -5.77
CA GLY A 38 -6.27 10.28 -5.20
C GLY A 38 -6.30 8.76 -5.10
N LEU A 39 -7.42 8.19 -4.68
CA LEU A 39 -7.61 6.75 -4.61
C LEU A 39 -7.50 6.12 -6.01
N HIS A 40 -8.16 6.69 -7.01
CA HIS A 40 -8.10 6.18 -8.38
C HIS A 40 -6.67 6.15 -8.97
N ARG A 41 -5.86 7.19 -8.68
CA ARG A 41 -4.43 7.20 -9.09
C ARG A 41 -3.59 6.17 -8.34
N LEU A 42 -3.95 5.88 -7.10
CA LEU A 42 -3.30 4.86 -6.31
C LEU A 42 -3.63 3.46 -6.87
N GLU A 43 -4.90 3.19 -7.18
CA GLU A 43 -5.37 1.94 -7.81
C GLU A 43 -4.56 1.60 -9.06
N GLN A 44 -4.29 2.58 -9.93
CA GLN A 44 -3.42 2.39 -11.11
C GLN A 44 -2.02 1.84 -10.81
N VAL A 45 -1.48 2.07 -9.62
CA VAL A 45 -0.19 1.51 -9.18
C VAL A 45 -0.38 0.15 -8.52
N LEU A 46 -1.51 -0.06 -7.86
CA LEU A 46 -1.80 -1.31 -7.15
C LEU A 46 -2.25 -2.44 -8.09
N ASP A 47 -2.89 -2.09 -9.20
CA ASP A 47 -3.40 -3.03 -10.20
C ASP A 47 -2.32 -3.45 -11.23
N ASP A 48 -1.13 -2.86 -11.16
CA ASP A 48 -0.01 -3.20 -12.04
C ASP A 48 0.74 -4.42 -11.48
N GLU A 49 0.69 -5.54 -12.21
CA GLU A 49 1.28 -6.83 -11.82
C GLU A 49 2.78 -6.72 -11.56
N ASP A 50 3.50 -5.86 -12.28
CA ASP A 50 4.94 -5.63 -12.05
C ASP A 50 5.22 -5.05 -10.65
N TYR A 51 4.20 -4.46 -10.01
CA TYR A 51 4.28 -3.82 -8.70
C TYR A 51 3.43 -4.51 -7.63
N GLU A 52 3.05 -5.77 -7.81
CA GLU A 52 2.27 -6.58 -6.85
C GLU A 52 2.81 -6.44 -5.41
N GLN A 53 4.13 -6.52 -5.24
CA GLN A 53 4.75 -6.48 -3.92
C GLN A 53 4.64 -5.08 -3.26
N VAL A 54 4.57 -4.02 -4.08
CA VAL A 54 4.28 -2.67 -3.59
C VAL A 54 2.83 -2.59 -3.12
N ALA A 55 1.91 -3.22 -3.84
CA ALA A 55 0.50 -3.29 -3.45
C ALA A 55 0.29 -4.06 -2.14
N ALA A 56 0.89 -5.24 -2.04
CA ALA A 56 0.88 -6.07 -0.83
C ALA A 56 1.44 -5.31 0.38
N ALA A 57 2.60 -4.66 0.22
CA ALA A 57 3.19 -3.85 1.29
C ALA A 57 2.30 -2.66 1.72
N TRP A 58 1.58 -2.04 0.78
CA TRP A 58 0.63 -0.97 1.10
C TRP A 58 -0.58 -1.52 1.87
N ALA A 59 -1.13 -2.68 1.47
CA ALA A 59 -2.23 -3.33 2.16
C ALA A 59 -1.87 -3.69 3.61
N VAL A 60 -0.70 -4.32 3.82
CA VAL A 60 -0.18 -4.63 5.16
C VAL A 60 -0.05 -3.36 6.02
N LYS A 61 0.47 -2.27 5.44
CA LYS A 61 0.60 -0.98 6.13
C LYS A 61 -0.77 -0.42 6.54
N GLU A 62 -1.79 -0.48 5.68
CA GLU A 62 -3.13 0.00 6.02
C GLU A 62 -3.80 -0.84 7.10
N ARG A 63 -3.64 -2.17 7.08
CA ARG A 63 -4.18 -3.04 8.15
C ARG A 63 -3.44 -2.84 9.47
N LEU A 64 -2.13 -2.64 9.46
CA LEU A 64 -1.38 -2.27 10.66
C LEU A 64 -1.88 -0.93 11.23
N ARG A 65 -2.13 0.06 10.36
CA ARG A 65 -2.68 1.35 10.79
C ARG A 65 -4.06 1.16 11.44
N ALA A 66 -4.94 0.35 10.87
CA ALA A 66 -6.25 0.05 11.44
C ALA A 66 -6.13 -0.63 12.82
N LEU A 67 -5.22 -1.61 12.94
CA LEU A 67 -4.92 -2.28 14.20
C LEU A 67 -4.44 -1.30 15.28
N LEU A 68 -3.51 -0.40 14.94
CA LEU A 68 -2.99 0.61 15.87
C LEU A 68 -3.99 1.71 16.23
N ALA A 69 -5.05 1.89 15.42
CA ALA A 69 -6.10 2.88 15.67
C ALA A 69 -7.28 2.34 16.49
N ALA A 70 -7.37 1.02 16.67
CA ALA A 70 -8.43 0.38 17.45
C ALA A 70 -8.36 0.78 18.94
N ARG A 71 -9.52 0.98 19.58
CA ARG A 71 -9.63 1.54 20.94
C ARG A 71 -10.24 0.59 21.97
N ASP A 72 -10.65 -0.59 21.53
CA ASP A 72 -11.22 -1.62 22.39
C ASP A 72 -10.75 -3.02 21.95
N ILE A 73 -10.87 -3.98 22.85
CA ILE A 73 -10.36 -5.34 22.65
C ILE A 73 -11.02 -6.02 21.43
N PRO A 74 -12.36 -5.98 21.24
CA PRO A 74 -12.97 -6.56 20.04
C PRO A 74 -12.45 -5.96 18.74
N ALA A 75 -12.31 -4.63 18.65
CA ALA A 75 -11.78 -3.96 17.46
C ALA A 75 -10.33 -4.33 17.20
N VAL A 76 -9.50 -4.43 18.24
CA VAL A 76 -8.10 -4.89 18.12
C VAL A 76 -8.04 -6.33 17.61
N GLN A 77 -8.89 -7.23 18.11
CA GLN A 77 -8.92 -8.62 17.67
C GLN A 77 -9.29 -8.74 16.19
N ASN A 78 -10.34 -8.04 15.75
CA ASN A 78 -10.74 -8.04 14.34
C ASN A 78 -9.66 -7.45 13.43
N ALA A 79 -9.11 -6.29 13.79
CA ALA A 79 -8.07 -5.65 13.01
C ALA A 79 -6.77 -6.47 12.97
N ARG A 80 -6.49 -7.26 14.03
CA ARG A 80 -5.36 -8.18 14.06
C ARG A 80 -5.55 -9.32 13.05
N ILE A 81 -6.74 -9.91 12.99
CA ILE A 81 -7.04 -10.96 12.00
C ILE A 81 -6.86 -10.42 10.58
N ASP A 82 -7.42 -9.25 10.28
CA ASP A 82 -7.26 -8.60 8.98
C ASP A 82 -5.79 -8.33 8.63
N PHE A 83 -5.00 -7.90 9.62
CA PHE A 83 -3.56 -7.68 9.44
C PHE A 83 -2.81 -8.99 9.17
N GLU A 84 -3.09 -10.04 9.94
CA GLU A 84 -2.48 -11.37 9.75
C GLU A 84 -2.83 -11.95 8.37
N MET A 85 -4.08 -11.78 7.92
CA MET A 85 -4.49 -12.16 6.57
C MET A 85 -3.74 -11.39 5.49
N ALA A 86 -3.58 -10.07 5.65
CA ALA A 86 -2.84 -9.25 4.70
C ALA A 86 -1.34 -9.62 4.65
N VAL A 87 -0.75 -10.00 5.79
CA VAL A 87 0.65 -10.47 5.85
C VAL A 87 0.79 -11.83 5.18
N ALA A 88 -0.16 -12.74 5.35
CA ALA A 88 -0.12 -14.07 4.73
C ALA A 88 -0.32 -14.02 3.20
N ALA A 89 -0.99 -12.99 2.69
CA ALA A 89 -1.21 -12.78 1.26
C ALA A 89 -0.09 -11.97 0.57
N ALA A 90 0.92 -11.50 1.30
CA ALA A 90 1.99 -10.61 0.84
C ALA A 90 3.34 -11.32 0.67
#